data_AF-A0A6B2E7R6-F1
#
_entry.id   AF-A0A6B2E7R6-F1
#
_cell.length_a   1.000
_cell.length_b   1.000
_cell.length_c   1.000
_cell.angle_alpha   90.00
_cell.angle_beta   90.00
_cell.angle_gamma   90.00
#
_symmetry.space_group_name_H-M   'P 1'
#
loop_
_entity.id
_entity.type
_entity.pdbx_description
1 polymer ?
#
loop_
_entity_poly.entity_id
_entity_poly.type
_entity_poly.pdbx_seq_one_letter_code
_entity_poly.pdbx_strand_id
1 'polypeptide(L)'
;MVAALFCKLASLLRYRLAAFGPDVRITVRCLQVLVKGIDAKSLVKNCPEFIRTSMLTFFNNTADDLGQTIVNLQDGKYSHLRGTHLKTSTSLAYVNTVILPVLTAMFDHLSACEYGSDLLLDEIQVASYKILSSLYTLGVDASLTHDRKYLKTEIERHKPSLGSCLGAFSSTFPVAFLEPHLNKHNQFSLLNRIADHSLEAQDIMAKMENSMPTLEAILQEVDQFVESDKTYNDAQHIIDVILPLLCSYLPFWWAQGPDNLTPTTGNHVTMVTADHMNQLLKNVLKMIKKNIGNDNAQWMTRIAAYTQQIIINSSEELLKDPFLPLAERVRKRTDNLFHKEESLRGFLKSATDDTSQVEAQIQEDWQLLVRDIYSFYPLLIKYVDLQRNHWLKNNIPEAEELYNHVSEIFNIWSKSQYFLKEEQNFISANEIDNMALIMPTATRRTQVISEGQQNTGGKIKKKKKNRDKKRDKDKEVQASLMVACLKRLLPVGLNLFAGREQELVQHCKDRYLKKMQEYDVVEFARTQLTLPDKLDPADEMSWQHYLYSKLGKKEVESDEIVEKAKVSDDKKPENKIEDTVDRIVAMAKVLFGLHM
;
A
#
# COMPACT_ATOMS: atom_id res chain seq x y z
N MET A 1 -6.48 -34.88 6.02
CA MET A 1 -6.89 -35.19 4.63
C MET A 1 -6.39 -34.13 3.63
N VAL A 2 -6.72 -32.85 3.84
CA VAL A 2 -6.33 -31.73 2.93
C VAL A 2 -4.81 -31.64 2.72
N ALA A 3 -4.02 -31.62 3.79
CA ALA A 3 -2.55 -31.56 3.69
C ALA A 3 -1.95 -32.74 2.90
N ALA A 4 -2.51 -33.94 3.05
CA ALA A 4 -2.07 -35.12 2.29
C ALA A 4 -2.41 -35.01 0.80
N LEU A 5 -3.60 -34.48 0.46
CA LEU A 5 -3.99 -34.22 -0.92
C LEU A 5 -3.09 -33.15 -1.55
N PHE A 6 -2.82 -32.07 -0.82
CA PHE A 6 -1.87 -31.03 -1.23
C PHE A 6 -0.49 -31.61 -1.55
N CYS A 7 0.11 -32.35 -0.62
CA CYS A 7 1.46 -32.90 -0.81
C CYS A 7 1.52 -33.87 -2.00
N LYS A 8 0.49 -34.73 -2.16
CA LYS A 8 0.42 -35.66 -3.30
C LYS A 8 0.27 -34.94 -4.64
N LEU A 9 -0.59 -33.93 -4.71
CA LEU A 9 -0.80 -33.16 -5.94
C LEU A 9 0.43 -32.32 -6.29
N ALA A 10 1.05 -31.68 -5.31
CA ALA A 10 2.29 -30.92 -5.49
C ALA A 10 3.43 -31.82 -5.99
N SER A 11 3.58 -32.99 -5.39
CA SER A 11 4.55 -34.01 -5.82
C SER A 11 4.29 -34.51 -7.24
N LEU A 12 3.03 -34.82 -7.57
CA LEU A 12 2.66 -35.24 -8.94
C LEU A 12 2.96 -34.14 -9.96
N LEU A 13 2.62 -32.89 -9.66
CA LEU A 13 2.90 -31.74 -10.52
C LEU A 13 4.40 -31.53 -10.72
N ARG A 14 5.20 -31.71 -9.66
CA ARG A 14 6.67 -31.66 -9.72
C ARG A 14 7.26 -32.70 -10.68
N TYR A 15 6.81 -33.95 -10.60
CA TYR A 15 7.37 -35.05 -11.41
C TYR A 15 6.81 -35.11 -12.84
N ARG A 16 5.58 -34.64 -13.05
CA ARG A 16 4.85 -34.83 -14.32
C ARG A 16 4.36 -33.51 -14.91
N LEU A 17 5.09 -32.40 -14.72
CA LEU A 17 4.71 -31.07 -15.20
C LEU A 17 4.26 -31.05 -16.67
N ALA A 18 5.03 -31.69 -17.56
CA ALA A 18 4.73 -31.74 -18.98
C ALA A 18 3.41 -32.46 -19.31
N ALA A 19 2.98 -33.42 -18.47
CA ALA A 19 1.74 -34.16 -18.67
C ALA A 19 0.49 -33.32 -18.37
N PHE A 20 0.60 -32.28 -17.53
CA PHE A 20 -0.50 -31.36 -17.26
C PHE A 20 -0.72 -30.35 -18.39
N GLY A 21 0.33 -30.02 -19.17
CA GLY A 21 0.23 -29.11 -20.31
C GLY A 21 -0.51 -27.79 -19.99
N PRO A 22 -1.63 -27.48 -20.65
CA PRO A 22 -2.40 -26.26 -20.40
C PRO A 22 -3.05 -26.19 -19.00
N ASP A 23 -3.25 -27.34 -18.34
CA ASP A 23 -3.95 -27.45 -17.05
C ASP A 23 -3.06 -27.12 -15.84
N VAL A 24 -1.77 -26.81 -16.05
CA VAL A 24 -0.84 -26.40 -14.98
C VAL A 24 -1.41 -25.22 -14.20
N ARG A 25 -1.93 -24.19 -14.88
CA ARG A 25 -2.50 -23.00 -14.22
C ARG A 25 -3.71 -23.33 -13.34
N ILE A 26 -4.57 -24.25 -13.78
CA ILE A 26 -5.73 -24.69 -13.01
C ILE A 26 -5.27 -25.51 -11.80
N THR A 27 -4.30 -26.40 -12.00
CA THR A 27 -3.74 -27.23 -10.93
C THR A 27 -3.06 -26.40 -9.84
N VAL A 28 -2.31 -25.36 -10.23
CA VAL A 28 -1.70 -24.41 -9.30
C VAL A 28 -2.77 -23.68 -8.49
N ARG A 29 -3.86 -23.21 -9.12
CA ARG A 29 -5.00 -22.63 -8.40
C ARG A 29 -5.63 -23.62 -7.42
N CYS A 30 -5.75 -24.90 -7.80
CA CYS A 30 -6.22 -25.94 -6.88
C CYS A 30 -5.29 -26.09 -5.67
N LEU A 31 -3.97 -26.08 -5.86
CA LEU A 31 -2.99 -26.11 -4.77
C LEU A 31 -3.15 -24.89 -3.85
N GLN A 32 -3.30 -23.68 -4.40
CA GLN A 32 -3.52 -22.46 -3.62
C GLN A 32 -4.80 -22.53 -2.77
N VAL A 33 -5.88 -23.13 -3.30
CA VAL A 33 -7.12 -23.34 -2.54
C VAL A 33 -6.94 -24.40 -1.46
N LEU A 34 -6.24 -25.50 -1.75
CA LEU A 34 -5.97 -26.57 -0.77
C LEU A 34 -5.14 -26.05 0.41
N VAL A 35 -4.16 -25.19 0.14
CA VAL A 35 -3.35 -24.52 1.17
C VAL A 35 -4.22 -23.83 2.20
N LYS A 36 -5.24 -23.07 1.76
CA LYS A 36 -6.15 -22.34 2.67
C LYS A 36 -6.97 -23.26 3.58
N GLY A 37 -7.08 -24.55 3.24
CA GLY A 37 -7.73 -25.56 4.06
C GLY A 37 -6.79 -26.32 5.01
N ILE A 38 -5.50 -25.97 5.06
CA ILE A 38 -4.52 -26.60 5.95
C ILE A 38 -4.54 -25.91 7.30
N ASP A 39 -4.93 -26.63 8.35
CA ASP A 39 -4.69 -26.22 9.73
C ASP A 39 -3.33 -26.77 10.18
N ALA A 40 -2.35 -25.89 10.32
CA ALA A 40 -0.98 -26.26 10.63
C ALA A 40 -0.83 -26.77 12.07
N LYS A 41 -1.57 -26.22 13.02
CA LYS A 41 -1.54 -26.63 14.42
C LYS A 41 -2.04 -28.06 14.58
N SER A 42 -3.13 -28.40 13.89
CA SER A 42 -3.64 -29.78 13.83
C SER A 42 -2.72 -30.71 13.03
N LEU A 43 -2.08 -30.21 11.96
CA LEU A 43 -1.09 -30.95 11.20
C LEU A 43 0.11 -31.39 12.06
N VAL A 44 0.62 -30.50 12.91
CA VAL A 44 1.80 -30.77 13.72
C VAL A 44 1.46 -31.65 14.94
N LYS A 45 0.34 -31.38 15.62
CA LYS A 45 -0.01 -32.05 16.88
C LYS A 45 -0.79 -33.35 16.71
N ASN A 46 -1.72 -33.39 15.76
CA ASN A 46 -2.77 -34.42 15.72
C ASN A 46 -2.68 -35.34 14.49
N CYS A 47 -1.89 -34.97 13.47
CA CYS A 47 -1.79 -35.79 12.26
C CYS A 47 -0.74 -36.90 12.38
N PRO A 48 -0.98 -38.05 11.71
CA PRO A 48 0.00 -39.11 11.61
C PRO A 48 1.35 -38.64 11.06
N GLU A 49 2.44 -39.27 11.54
CA GLU A 49 3.83 -38.98 11.15
C GLU A 49 4.01 -38.86 9.63
N PHE A 50 3.44 -39.79 8.85
CA PHE A 50 3.59 -39.79 7.40
C PHE A 50 3.07 -38.52 6.70
N ILE A 51 2.07 -37.84 7.27
CA ILE A 51 1.56 -36.57 6.72
C ILE A 51 2.54 -35.43 7.05
N ARG A 52 3.10 -35.42 8.26
CA ARG A 52 4.16 -34.48 8.65
C ARG A 52 5.40 -34.66 7.77
N THR A 53 5.85 -35.91 7.57
CA THR A 53 6.94 -36.25 6.65
C THR A 53 6.64 -35.82 5.21
N SER A 54 5.40 -35.95 4.75
CA SER A 54 5.01 -35.51 3.41
C SER A 54 5.12 -33.98 3.25
N MET A 55 4.76 -33.22 4.28
CA MET A 55 4.90 -31.76 4.28
C MET A 55 6.37 -31.35 4.32
N LEU A 56 7.17 -31.96 5.19
CA LEU A 56 8.63 -31.78 5.22
C LEU A 56 9.26 -32.08 3.85
N THR A 57 8.84 -33.18 3.22
CA THR A 57 9.30 -33.57 1.87
C THR A 57 8.94 -32.51 0.83
N PHE A 58 7.78 -31.85 0.94
CA PHE A 58 7.43 -30.75 0.07
C PHE A 58 8.40 -29.56 0.23
N PHE A 59 8.69 -29.14 1.47
CA PHE A 59 9.63 -28.05 1.72
C PHE A 59 11.06 -28.39 1.25
N ASN A 60 11.56 -29.59 1.56
CA ASN A 60 12.88 -30.03 1.12
C ASN A 60 12.99 -30.10 -0.41
N ASN A 61 12.00 -30.69 -1.10
CA ASN A 61 11.99 -30.69 -2.57
C ASN A 61 11.97 -29.28 -3.15
N THR A 62 11.20 -28.37 -2.55
CA THR A 62 11.14 -26.97 -3.00
C THR A 62 12.48 -26.25 -2.82
N ALA A 63 13.11 -26.44 -1.66
CA ALA A 63 14.44 -25.91 -1.35
C ALA A 63 15.50 -26.44 -2.34
N ASP A 64 15.51 -27.74 -2.60
CA ASP A 64 16.47 -28.38 -3.51
C ASP A 64 16.25 -27.94 -4.96
N ASP A 65 15.00 -27.82 -5.39
CA ASP A 65 14.67 -27.37 -6.74
C ASP A 65 15.09 -25.90 -6.99
N LEU A 66 14.86 -25.01 -6.02
CA LEU A 66 15.31 -23.62 -6.08
C LEU A 66 16.84 -23.51 -6.02
N GLY A 67 17.49 -24.21 -5.08
CA GLY A 67 18.95 -24.22 -4.96
C GLY A 67 19.62 -24.75 -6.23
N GLN A 68 19.10 -25.85 -6.80
CA GLN A 68 19.61 -26.37 -8.06
C GLN A 68 19.33 -25.42 -9.23
N THR A 69 18.25 -24.64 -9.20
CA THR A 69 18.00 -23.60 -10.21
C THR A 69 19.08 -22.51 -10.17
N ILE A 70 19.50 -22.08 -8.98
CA ILE A 70 20.63 -21.14 -8.80
C ILE A 70 21.93 -21.74 -9.35
N VAL A 71 22.25 -22.98 -8.99
CA VAL A 71 23.44 -23.67 -9.52
C VAL A 71 23.39 -23.78 -11.05
N ASN A 72 22.21 -24.07 -11.63
CA ASN A 72 22.05 -24.14 -13.08
C ASN A 72 22.22 -22.78 -13.76
N LEU A 73 21.85 -21.67 -13.10
CA LEU A 73 22.10 -20.31 -13.58
C LEU A 73 23.59 -19.97 -13.54
N GLN A 74 24.25 -20.28 -12.43
CA GLN A 74 25.70 -20.06 -12.25
C GLN A 74 26.53 -20.88 -13.24
N ASP A 75 26.23 -22.17 -13.39
CA ASP A 75 26.92 -23.11 -14.31
C ASP A 75 26.53 -22.91 -15.79
N GLY A 76 25.51 -22.11 -16.09
CA GLY A 76 24.99 -21.95 -17.46
C GLY A 76 24.36 -23.23 -18.04
N LYS A 77 23.66 -24.04 -17.25
CA LYS A 77 22.97 -25.27 -17.69
C LYS A 77 21.62 -24.97 -18.36
N TYR A 78 21.64 -24.35 -19.53
CA TYR A 78 20.44 -23.79 -20.18
C TYR A 78 19.34 -24.79 -20.53
N SER A 79 19.67 -26.07 -20.81
CA SER A 79 18.66 -27.12 -21.06
C SER A 79 17.74 -27.35 -19.86
N HIS A 80 18.29 -27.21 -18.65
CA HIS A 80 17.54 -27.33 -17.40
C HIS A 80 16.66 -26.10 -17.19
N LEU A 81 17.23 -24.90 -17.40
CA LEU A 81 16.53 -23.62 -17.21
C LEU A 81 15.35 -23.43 -18.16
N ARG A 82 15.49 -23.87 -19.43
CA ARG A 82 14.40 -23.86 -20.43
C ARG A 82 13.35 -24.94 -20.22
N GLY A 83 13.58 -25.89 -19.32
CA GLY A 83 12.68 -27.03 -19.11
C GLY A 83 12.67 -28.04 -20.25
N THR A 84 13.74 -28.11 -21.05
CA THR A 84 13.91 -29.13 -22.09
C THR A 84 14.61 -30.38 -21.56
N HIS A 85 15.17 -30.32 -20.35
CA HIS A 85 15.72 -31.46 -19.63
C HIS A 85 14.62 -32.34 -19.02
N LEU A 86 14.92 -33.63 -18.78
CA LEU A 86 13.96 -34.60 -18.22
C LEU A 86 13.45 -34.18 -16.84
N LYS A 87 14.32 -33.59 -16.02
CA LYS A 87 13.96 -32.98 -14.72
C LYS A 87 13.59 -31.50 -14.93
N THR A 88 12.29 -31.22 -15.08
CA THR A 88 11.76 -29.86 -15.31
C THR A 88 11.53 -29.05 -14.04
N SER A 89 11.65 -29.66 -12.85
CA SER A 89 11.46 -29.00 -11.55
C SER A 89 12.52 -27.93 -11.24
N THR A 90 13.57 -27.83 -12.04
CA THR A 90 14.66 -26.82 -11.90
C THR A 90 14.65 -25.78 -13.02
N SER A 91 13.55 -25.74 -13.80
CA SER A 91 13.36 -24.75 -14.86
C SER A 91 12.77 -23.46 -14.31
N LEU A 92 13.10 -22.33 -14.95
CA LEU A 92 12.52 -21.03 -14.57
C LEU A 92 11.00 -21.04 -14.72
N ALA A 93 10.48 -21.73 -15.74
CA ALA A 93 9.05 -21.89 -15.93
C ALA A 93 8.37 -22.58 -14.74
N TYR A 94 8.96 -23.65 -14.19
CA TYR A 94 8.42 -24.32 -13.01
C TYR A 94 8.47 -23.44 -11.76
N VAL A 95 9.61 -22.77 -11.53
CA VAL A 95 9.76 -21.84 -10.40
C VAL A 95 8.69 -20.75 -10.47
N ASN A 96 8.59 -20.07 -11.62
CA ASN A 96 7.72 -18.92 -11.79
C ASN A 96 6.24 -19.27 -11.79
N THR A 97 5.85 -20.38 -12.42
CA THR A 97 4.43 -20.74 -12.62
C THR A 97 3.87 -21.65 -11.54
N VAL A 98 4.71 -22.38 -10.80
CA VAL A 98 4.28 -23.34 -9.77
C VAL A 98 4.81 -22.96 -8.40
N ILE A 99 6.13 -22.86 -8.20
CA ILE A 99 6.71 -22.66 -6.87
C ILE A 99 6.27 -21.32 -6.28
N LEU A 100 6.50 -20.21 -6.98
CA LEU A 100 6.16 -18.87 -6.48
C LEU A 100 4.67 -18.75 -6.07
N PRO A 101 3.68 -19.02 -6.93
CA PRO A 101 2.28 -18.85 -6.53
C PRO A 101 1.82 -19.80 -5.42
N VAL A 102 2.39 -21.01 -5.33
CA VAL A 102 2.05 -21.97 -4.26
C VAL A 102 2.69 -21.55 -2.93
N LEU A 103 3.95 -21.12 -2.95
CA LEU A 103 4.65 -20.64 -1.75
C LEU A 103 4.03 -19.34 -1.24
N THR A 104 3.75 -18.37 -2.12
CA THR A 104 3.05 -17.13 -1.71
C THR A 104 1.74 -17.45 -1.01
N ALA A 105 0.90 -18.32 -1.59
CA ALA A 105 -0.36 -18.71 -0.96
C ALA A 105 -0.16 -19.46 0.37
N MET A 106 0.89 -20.29 0.48
CA MET A 106 1.24 -20.98 1.73
C MET A 106 1.62 -19.99 2.82
N PHE A 107 2.56 -19.09 2.54
CA PHE A 107 3.04 -18.14 3.53
C PHE A 107 1.97 -17.10 3.90
N ASP A 108 1.16 -16.63 2.95
CA ASP A 108 0.02 -15.76 3.23
C ASP A 108 -0.99 -16.43 4.17
N HIS A 109 -1.28 -17.72 3.93
CA HIS A 109 -2.18 -18.50 4.80
C HIS A 109 -1.59 -18.72 6.19
N LEU A 110 -0.31 -19.09 6.27
CA LEU A 110 0.37 -19.27 7.54
C LEU A 110 0.46 -17.96 8.34
N SER A 111 0.66 -16.82 7.66
CA SER A 111 0.65 -15.49 8.24
C SER A 111 -0.73 -15.13 8.78
N ALA A 112 -1.77 -15.29 7.95
CA ALA A 112 -3.15 -14.95 8.30
C ALA A 112 -3.69 -15.77 9.49
N CYS A 113 -3.23 -17.01 9.65
CA CYS A 113 -3.61 -17.89 10.76
C CYS A 113 -2.57 -17.95 11.89
N GLU A 114 -1.48 -17.17 11.82
CA GLU A 114 -0.38 -17.15 12.80
C GLU A 114 0.30 -18.51 13.04
N TYR A 115 0.28 -19.38 12.03
CA TYR A 115 0.79 -20.76 12.07
C TYR A 115 2.29 -20.90 11.82
N GLY A 116 3.01 -19.79 11.61
CA GLY A 116 4.45 -19.82 11.34
C GLY A 116 5.26 -20.51 12.43
N SER A 117 4.94 -20.21 13.69
CA SER A 117 5.57 -20.83 14.87
C SER A 117 5.12 -22.28 15.13
N ASP A 118 4.08 -22.77 14.45
CA ASP A 118 3.68 -24.17 14.52
C ASP A 118 4.41 -25.00 13.45
N LEU A 119 4.43 -24.54 12.19
CA LEU A 119 4.90 -25.36 11.06
C LEU A 119 6.37 -25.13 10.66
N LEU A 120 6.87 -23.90 10.74
CA LEU A 120 8.17 -23.50 10.17
C LEU A 120 9.31 -23.68 11.19
N LEU A 121 9.30 -24.81 11.89
CA LEU A 121 10.27 -25.19 12.92
C LEU A 121 11.12 -26.39 12.47
N ASP A 122 12.16 -26.68 13.26
CA ASP A 122 13.00 -27.88 13.14
C ASP A 122 13.54 -28.05 11.70
N GLU A 123 13.39 -29.23 11.09
CA GLU A 123 13.90 -29.49 9.74
C GLU A 123 13.23 -28.62 8.65
N ILE A 124 11.96 -28.23 8.84
CA ILE A 124 11.27 -27.33 7.92
C ILE A 124 11.87 -25.92 8.00
N GLN A 125 12.37 -25.51 9.16
CA GLN A 125 13.08 -24.23 9.31
C GLN A 125 14.35 -24.18 8.45
N VAL A 126 15.14 -25.27 8.43
CA VAL A 126 16.34 -25.41 7.59
C VAL A 126 15.99 -25.30 6.10
N ALA A 127 14.94 -26.01 5.66
CA ALA A 127 14.46 -25.91 4.28
C ALA A 127 13.96 -24.49 3.95
N SER A 128 13.30 -23.83 4.91
CA SER A 128 12.78 -22.47 4.77
C SER A 128 13.88 -21.43 4.57
N TYR A 129 14.99 -21.53 5.30
CA TYR A 129 16.18 -20.70 5.08
C TYR A 129 16.79 -20.89 3.68
N LYS A 130 16.88 -22.15 3.20
CA LYS A 130 17.36 -22.43 1.83
C LYS A 130 16.45 -21.82 0.76
N ILE A 131 15.13 -21.92 0.97
CA ILE A 131 14.12 -21.29 0.09
C ILE A 131 14.30 -19.77 0.10
N LEU A 132 14.37 -19.15 1.28
CA LEU A 132 14.59 -17.71 1.45
C LEU A 132 15.84 -17.23 0.70
N SER A 133 17.00 -17.86 0.97
CA SER A 133 18.26 -17.52 0.32
C SER A 133 18.17 -17.67 -1.19
N SER A 134 17.63 -18.78 -1.70
CA SER A 134 17.53 -19.02 -3.15
C SER A 134 16.60 -18.01 -3.83
N LEU A 135 15.47 -17.66 -3.21
CA LEU A 135 14.53 -16.67 -3.75
C LEU A 135 15.13 -15.26 -3.73
N TYR A 136 15.83 -14.90 -2.66
CA TYR A 136 16.51 -13.60 -2.55
C TYR A 136 17.63 -13.47 -3.58
N THR A 137 18.51 -14.47 -3.68
CA THR A 137 19.58 -14.51 -4.69
C THR A 137 19.02 -14.45 -6.11
N LEU A 138 17.95 -15.21 -6.43
CA LEU A 138 17.29 -15.15 -7.74
C LEU A 138 16.73 -13.75 -8.07
N GLY A 139 16.25 -13.03 -7.05
CA GLY A 139 15.66 -11.71 -7.22
C GLY A 139 16.66 -10.57 -7.33
N VAL A 140 17.79 -10.67 -6.62
CA VAL A 140 18.76 -9.58 -6.42
C VAL A 140 20.03 -9.73 -7.26
N ASP A 141 20.56 -10.94 -7.42
CA ASP A 141 21.83 -11.15 -8.10
C ASP A 141 21.70 -11.06 -9.63
N ALA A 142 22.10 -9.91 -10.18
CA ALA A 142 22.09 -9.66 -11.62
C ALA A 142 23.09 -10.55 -12.39
N SER A 143 24.15 -11.04 -11.73
CA SER A 143 25.21 -11.81 -12.37
C SER A 143 24.74 -13.19 -12.86
N LEU A 144 23.68 -13.74 -12.26
CA LEU A 144 23.08 -15.03 -12.62
C LEU A 144 22.65 -15.13 -14.09
N THR A 145 22.38 -14.00 -14.73
CA THR A 145 21.88 -13.97 -16.11
C THR A 145 22.98 -14.09 -17.16
N HIS A 146 24.25 -13.88 -16.79
CA HIS A 146 25.40 -13.83 -17.71
C HIS A 146 25.12 -12.98 -18.97
N ASP A 147 24.44 -11.84 -18.78
CA ASP A 147 23.98 -10.90 -19.82
C ASP A 147 23.10 -11.50 -20.94
N ARG A 148 22.51 -12.69 -20.70
CA ARG A 148 21.64 -13.32 -21.70
C ARG A 148 20.25 -12.73 -21.67
N LYS A 149 19.87 -12.13 -22.80
CA LYS A 149 18.55 -11.49 -23.01
C LYS A 149 17.37 -12.35 -22.55
N TYR A 150 17.33 -13.63 -22.91
CA TYR A 150 16.23 -14.52 -22.51
C TYR A 150 16.10 -14.67 -20.99
N LEU A 151 17.22 -14.94 -20.28
CA LEU A 151 17.20 -15.11 -18.82
C LEU A 151 16.88 -13.81 -18.12
N LYS A 152 17.47 -12.70 -18.59
CA LYS A 152 17.19 -11.35 -18.08
C LYS A 152 15.70 -11.03 -18.18
N THR A 153 15.11 -11.17 -19.37
CA THR A 153 13.67 -10.92 -19.57
C THR A 153 12.79 -11.84 -18.73
N GLU A 154 13.13 -13.13 -18.61
CA GLU A 154 12.32 -14.10 -17.87
C GLU A 154 12.35 -13.84 -16.35
N ILE A 155 13.50 -13.47 -15.79
CA ILE A 155 13.65 -13.15 -14.36
C ILE A 155 13.02 -11.78 -14.06
N GLU A 156 13.33 -10.74 -14.83
CA GLU A 156 12.78 -9.38 -14.65
C GLU A 156 11.25 -9.37 -14.69
N ARG A 157 10.65 -10.13 -15.63
CA ARG A 157 9.20 -10.26 -15.73
C ARG A 157 8.53 -10.80 -14.45
N HIS A 158 9.23 -11.66 -13.70
CA HIS A 158 8.69 -12.33 -12.52
C HIS A 158 9.25 -11.79 -11.19
N LYS A 159 10.13 -10.77 -11.21
CA LYS A 159 10.61 -10.08 -9.99
C LYS A 159 9.48 -9.65 -9.04
N PRO A 160 8.36 -9.06 -9.51
CA PRO A 160 7.27 -8.69 -8.59
C PRO A 160 6.67 -9.89 -7.83
N SER A 161 6.59 -11.05 -8.50
CA SER A 161 6.10 -12.29 -7.88
C SER A 161 7.10 -12.86 -6.88
N LEU A 162 8.41 -12.72 -7.15
CA LEU A 162 9.47 -13.04 -6.19
C LEU A 162 9.36 -12.18 -4.93
N GLY A 163 9.26 -10.85 -5.08
CA GLY A 163 9.07 -9.95 -3.93
C GLY A 163 7.79 -10.23 -3.15
N SER A 164 6.69 -10.53 -3.83
CA SER A 164 5.43 -10.91 -3.17
C SER A 164 5.59 -12.19 -2.34
N CYS A 165 6.30 -13.20 -2.86
CA CYS A 165 6.59 -14.43 -2.13
C CYS A 165 7.51 -14.19 -0.92
N LEU A 166 8.53 -13.35 -1.07
CA LEU A 166 9.44 -12.98 0.01
C LEU A 166 8.76 -12.12 1.09
N GLY A 167 7.87 -11.21 0.70
CA GLY A 167 7.03 -10.46 1.63
C GLY A 167 6.11 -11.39 2.44
N ALA A 168 5.41 -12.31 1.75
CA ALA A 168 4.57 -13.31 2.40
C ALA A 168 5.37 -14.15 3.41
N PHE A 169 6.54 -14.65 3.01
CA PHE A 169 7.46 -15.38 3.89
C PHE A 169 7.85 -14.56 5.14
N SER A 170 8.21 -13.29 4.94
CA SER A 170 8.66 -12.40 6.01
C SER A 170 7.60 -12.12 7.07
N SER A 171 6.32 -12.21 6.69
CA SER A 171 5.20 -11.99 7.59
C SER A 171 4.81 -13.21 8.43
N THR A 172 5.46 -14.37 8.23
CA THR A 172 5.12 -15.62 8.92
C THR A 172 6.31 -16.34 9.55
N PHE A 173 7.51 -16.17 9.02
CA PHE A 173 8.67 -16.92 9.50
C PHE A 173 9.02 -16.55 10.95
N PRO A 174 9.14 -17.52 11.88
CA PRO A 174 9.21 -17.25 13.31
C PRO A 174 10.61 -16.85 13.81
N VAL A 175 11.55 -16.53 12.91
CA VAL A 175 12.93 -16.16 13.24
C VAL A 175 13.35 -14.89 12.49
N ALA A 176 14.00 -13.95 13.20
CA ALA A 176 14.38 -12.64 12.68
C ALA A 176 15.62 -12.78 11.77
N PHE A 177 15.40 -13.28 10.56
CA PHE A 177 16.47 -13.68 9.64
C PHE A 177 17.34 -12.52 9.13
N LEU A 178 16.92 -11.26 9.30
CA LEU A 178 17.76 -10.08 8.98
C LEU A 178 18.61 -9.62 10.17
N GLU A 179 18.41 -10.21 11.35
CA GLU A 179 19.15 -9.91 12.59
C GLU A 179 19.74 -11.20 13.20
N PRO A 180 20.60 -11.93 12.45
CA PRO A 180 21.06 -13.25 12.87
C PRO A 180 21.71 -13.27 14.26
N HIS A 181 22.41 -12.19 14.61
CA HIS A 181 23.06 -12.02 15.92
C HIS A 181 22.11 -12.10 17.14
N LEU A 182 20.80 -11.89 16.95
CA LEU A 182 19.76 -11.98 18.00
C LEU A 182 19.07 -13.35 18.04
N ASN A 183 19.23 -14.19 17.02
CA ASN A 183 18.51 -15.47 16.90
C ASN A 183 18.84 -16.45 18.03
N LYS A 184 19.97 -16.30 18.72
CA LYS A 184 20.32 -17.02 19.94
C LYS A 184 19.32 -16.79 21.09
N HIS A 185 18.65 -15.64 21.09
CA HIS A 185 17.65 -15.28 22.11
C HIS A 185 16.23 -15.72 21.73
N ASN A 186 16.01 -16.13 20.48
CA ASN A 186 14.70 -16.53 19.99
C ASN A 186 14.44 -18.02 20.30
N GLN A 187 13.35 -18.32 21.03
CA GLN A 187 12.96 -19.69 21.41
C GLN A 187 12.62 -20.60 20.22
N PHE A 188 12.17 -20.03 19.10
CA PHE A 188 11.83 -20.77 17.88
C PHE A 188 13.04 -21.03 16.99
N SER A 189 14.15 -20.36 17.26
CA SER A 189 15.39 -20.58 16.52
C SER A 189 16.00 -21.92 16.87
N LEU A 190 16.40 -22.66 15.85
CA LEU A 190 17.23 -23.86 16.00
C LEU A 190 18.52 -23.60 16.80
N LEU A 191 19.05 -22.38 16.74
CA LEU A 191 20.25 -22.00 17.50
C LEU A 191 20.02 -22.05 19.01
N ASN A 192 18.82 -21.74 19.48
CA ASN A 192 18.50 -21.82 20.90
C ASN A 192 18.15 -23.27 21.31
N ARG A 193 17.54 -24.05 20.40
CA ARG A 193 16.99 -25.38 20.72
C ARG A 193 17.96 -26.55 20.53
N ILE A 194 18.90 -26.47 19.57
CA ILE A 194 19.73 -27.61 19.13
C ILE A 194 21.24 -27.29 19.11
N ALA A 195 21.64 -26.02 19.12
CA ALA A 195 23.04 -25.64 18.88
C ALA A 195 24.04 -26.24 19.87
N ASP A 196 23.66 -26.60 21.10
CA ASP A 196 24.61 -27.16 22.07
C ASP A 196 24.97 -28.64 21.82
N HIS A 197 24.33 -29.32 20.85
CA HIS A 197 24.45 -30.79 20.71
C HIS A 197 24.92 -31.31 19.34
N SER A 198 25.01 -30.47 18.30
CA SER A 198 25.47 -30.90 16.96
C SER A 198 26.29 -29.84 16.23
N LEU A 199 27.57 -30.14 15.98
CA LEU A 199 28.49 -29.30 15.21
C LEU A 199 28.01 -29.09 13.75
N GLU A 200 27.36 -30.11 13.17
CA GLU A 200 26.80 -30.02 11.81
C GLU A 200 25.62 -29.04 11.75
N ALA A 201 24.78 -29.02 12.79
CA ALA A 201 23.68 -28.06 12.87
C ALA A 201 24.22 -26.62 13.03
N GLN A 202 25.30 -26.43 13.79
CA GLN A 202 25.95 -25.12 13.92
C GLN A 202 26.53 -24.62 12.57
N ASP A 203 27.24 -25.47 11.82
CA ASP A 203 27.82 -25.09 10.53
C ASP A 203 26.75 -24.77 9.48
N ILE A 204 25.66 -25.55 9.44
CA ILE A 204 24.52 -25.28 8.57
C ILE A 204 23.87 -23.93 8.94
N MET A 205 23.72 -23.63 10.23
CA MET A 205 23.12 -22.36 10.68
C MET A 205 24.02 -21.17 10.40
N ALA A 206 25.32 -21.27 10.67
CA ALA A 206 26.27 -20.21 10.34
C ALA A 206 26.28 -19.89 8.83
N LYS A 207 26.18 -20.91 7.96
CA LYS A 207 26.06 -20.71 6.51
C LYS A 207 24.75 -20.02 6.12
N MET A 208 23.65 -20.35 6.79
CA MET A 208 22.33 -19.75 6.54
C MET A 208 22.25 -18.32 7.03
N GLU A 209 22.84 -17.99 8.18
CA GLU A 209 22.89 -16.62 8.70
C GLU A 209 23.68 -15.68 7.78
N ASN A 210 24.73 -16.18 7.13
CA ASN A 210 25.52 -15.40 6.17
C ASN A 210 24.90 -15.32 4.76
N SER A 211 23.78 -16.01 4.53
CA SER A 211 23.14 -16.07 3.21
C SER A 211 22.22 -14.88 2.91
N MET A 212 21.84 -14.13 3.95
CA MET A 212 21.01 -12.93 3.87
C MET A 212 21.81 -11.72 4.35
N PRO A 213 21.58 -10.53 3.77
CA PRO A 213 22.16 -9.30 4.30
C PRO A 213 21.49 -8.91 5.63
N THR A 214 22.18 -8.12 6.45
CA THR A 214 21.60 -7.61 7.69
C THR A 214 20.52 -6.56 7.42
N LEU A 215 19.64 -6.33 8.40
CA LEU A 215 18.58 -5.34 8.31
C LEU A 215 19.12 -3.95 7.92
N GLU A 216 20.21 -3.52 8.56
CA GLU A 216 20.85 -2.22 8.30
C GLU A 216 21.40 -2.15 6.88
N ALA A 217 22.04 -3.21 6.40
CA ALA A 217 22.60 -3.25 5.05
C ALA A 217 21.52 -3.11 3.98
N ILE A 218 20.39 -3.83 4.13
CA ILE A 218 19.28 -3.76 3.17
C ILE A 218 18.58 -2.39 3.23
N LEU A 219 18.34 -1.85 4.43
CA LEU A 219 17.77 -0.51 4.57
C LEU A 219 18.66 0.56 3.95
N GLN A 220 19.97 0.45 4.15
CA GLN A 220 20.95 1.35 3.54
C GLN A 220 20.99 1.22 2.02
N GLU A 221 20.82 0.02 1.45
CA GLU A 221 20.74 -0.17 0.00
C GLU A 221 19.54 0.59 -0.61
N VAL A 222 18.38 0.54 0.05
CA VAL A 222 17.19 1.32 -0.34
C VAL A 222 17.46 2.83 -0.24
N ASP A 223 18.08 3.26 0.85
CA ASP A 223 18.42 4.68 1.08
C ASP A 223 19.37 5.21 0.00
N GLN A 224 20.45 4.48 -0.29
CA GLN A 224 21.40 4.81 -1.34
C GLN A 224 20.74 4.85 -2.72
N PHE A 225 19.83 3.91 -3.02
CA PHE A 225 19.08 3.94 -4.27
C PHE A 225 18.22 5.21 -4.38
N VAL A 226 17.50 5.58 -3.30
CA VAL A 226 16.65 6.77 -3.27
C VAL A 226 17.44 8.06 -3.38
N GLU A 227 18.62 8.16 -2.77
CA GLU A 227 19.47 9.35 -2.84
C GLU A 227 20.30 9.42 -4.14
N SER A 228 20.51 8.29 -4.83
CA SER A 228 21.19 8.25 -6.13
C SER A 228 20.33 8.75 -7.30
N ASP A 229 20.97 8.93 -8.45
CA ASP A 229 20.31 9.20 -9.75
C ASP A 229 19.95 7.92 -10.53
N LYS A 230 20.04 6.74 -9.88
CA LYS A 230 19.67 5.48 -10.51
C LYS A 230 18.18 5.44 -10.79
N THR A 231 17.83 4.89 -11.94
CA THR A 231 16.45 4.65 -12.34
C THR A 231 15.99 3.25 -11.93
N TYR A 232 14.69 3.00 -12.02
CA TYR A 232 14.13 1.67 -11.84
C TYR A 232 14.81 0.61 -12.73
N ASN A 233 15.19 0.96 -13.96
CA ASN A 233 15.83 0.02 -14.88
C ASN A 233 17.23 -0.39 -14.43
N ASP A 234 17.90 0.43 -13.63
CA ASP A 234 19.25 0.16 -13.13
C ASP A 234 19.23 -0.79 -11.92
N ALA A 235 18.16 -0.75 -11.11
CA ALA A 235 18.05 -1.53 -9.87
C ALA A 235 16.61 -1.94 -9.56
N GLN A 236 15.98 -2.72 -10.46
CA GLN A 236 14.60 -3.19 -10.31
C GLN A 236 14.36 -3.98 -9.02
N HIS A 237 15.38 -4.70 -8.53
CA HIS A 237 15.29 -5.54 -7.33
C HIS A 237 15.01 -4.73 -6.06
N ILE A 238 15.41 -3.45 -6.01
CA ILE A 238 15.09 -2.57 -4.87
C ILE A 238 13.57 -2.47 -4.72
N ILE A 239 12.86 -2.14 -5.80
CA ILE A 239 11.41 -1.87 -5.77
C ILE A 239 10.59 -3.16 -5.79
N ASP A 240 10.97 -4.14 -6.60
CA ASP A 240 10.15 -5.33 -6.83
C ASP A 240 10.48 -6.50 -5.90
N VAL A 241 11.60 -6.47 -5.17
CA VAL A 241 12.03 -7.57 -4.29
C VAL A 241 12.26 -7.07 -2.86
N ILE A 242 13.13 -6.08 -2.67
CA ILE A 242 13.54 -5.60 -1.33
C ILE A 242 12.41 -4.83 -0.64
N LEU A 243 11.74 -3.90 -1.33
CA LEU A 243 10.64 -3.14 -0.71
C LEU A 243 9.49 -4.04 -0.21
N PRO A 244 8.95 -4.99 -1.00
CA PRO A 244 7.92 -5.92 -0.50
C PRO A 244 8.38 -6.77 0.69
N LEU A 245 9.65 -7.22 0.67
CA LEU A 245 10.27 -7.95 1.78
C LEU A 245 10.26 -7.10 3.06
N LEU A 246 10.87 -5.91 3.01
CA LEU A 246 10.97 -5.02 4.17
C LEU A 246 9.61 -4.52 4.67
N CYS A 247 8.70 -4.19 3.76
CA CYS A 247 7.37 -3.70 4.12
C CYS A 247 6.54 -4.75 4.87
N SER A 248 6.84 -6.03 4.68
CA SER A 248 6.19 -7.14 5.39
C SER A 248 6.97 -7.56 6.64
N TYR A 249 8.31 -7.51 6.59
CA TYR A 249 9.21 -7.87 7.69
C TYR A 249 9.10 -6.90 8.88
N LEU A 250 9.19 -5.59 8.61
CA LEU A 250 9.28 -4.59 9.68
C LEU A 250 8.03 -4.58 10.59
N PRO A 251 6.78 -4.57 10.08
CA PRO A 251 5.61 -4.58 10.95
C PRO A 251 5.48 -5.84 11.79
N PHE A 252 5.88 -6.99 11.23
CA PHE A 252 5.81 -8.28 11.91
C PHE A 252 6.77 -8.34 13.11
N TRP A 253 8.01 -7.89 12.91
CA TRP A 253 9.02 -7.89 13.98
C TRP A 253 8.90 -6.69 14.92
N TRP A 254 8.41 -5.54 14.44
CA TRP A 254 8.12 -4.39 15.30
C TRP A 254 7.16 -4.76 16.44
N ALA A 255 6.14 -5.59 16.16
CA ALA A 255 5.20 -6.07 17.19
C ALA A 255 5.89 -6.88 18.32
N GLN A 256 7.08 -7.41 18.07
CA GLN A 256 7.92 -8.16 19.02
C GLN A 256 9.17 -7.38 19.44
N GLY A 257 9.31 -6.14 18.97
CA GLY A 257 10.46 -5.28 19.19
C GLY A 257 10.39 -4.48 20.50
N PRO A 258 11.43 -3.67 20.77
CA PRO A 258 11.58 -2.94 22.03
C PRO A 258 10.47 -1.91 22.28
N ASP A 259 9.84 -1.37 21.24
CA ASP A 259 8.73 -0.41 21.36
C ASP A 259 7.48 -1.03 21.99
N ASN A 260 7.27 -2.33 21.81
CA ASN A 260 6.04 -3.03 22.20
C ASN A 260 6.25 -4.00 23.36
N LEU A 261 7.46 -4.55 23.52
CA LEU A 261 7.76 -5.54 24.55
C LEU A 261 8.92 -5.07 25.46
N THR A 262 8.62 -4.98 26.75
CA THR A 262 9.66 -4.95 27.79
C THR A 262 10.26 -6.36 27.95
N PRO A 263 11.59 -6.52 27.86
CA PRO A 263 12.22 -7.83 27.83
C PRO A 263 12.07 -8.54 29.19
N THR A 264 11.37 -9.69 29.22
CA THR A 264 11.16 -10.48 30.44
C THR A 264 12.42 -11.22 30.92
N THR A 265 13.36 -11.49 30.00
CA THR A 265 14.63 -12.20 30.25
C THR A 265 15.87 -11.33 29.97
N GLY A 266 15.69 -10.02 29.79
CA GLY A 266 16.77 -9.05 29.59
C GLY A 266 17.30 -8.90 28.15
N ASN A 267 16.91 -9.77 27.21
CA ASN A 267 17.30 -9.67 25.80
C ASN A 267 16.06 -9.66 24.88
N HIS A 268 16.10 -8.84 23.83
CA HIS A 268 15.09 -8.82 22.78
C HIS A 268 15.40 -9.84 21.67
N VAL A 269 14.35 -10.36 21.03
CA VAL A 269 14.48 -11.27 19.87
C VAL A 269 14.68 -10.52 18.54
N THR A 270 14.46 -9.21 18.54
CA THR A 270 14.62 -8.27 17.42
C THR A 270 14.79 -6.85 17.98
N MET A 271 15.51 -6.00 17.25
CA MET A 271 15.68 -4.57 17.54
C MET A 271 14.89 -3.68 16.59
N VAL A 272 13.91 -4.24 15.86
CA VAL A 272 13.04 -3.46 14.96
C VAL A 272 12.16 -2.48 15.75
N THR A 273 12.43 -1.19 15.57
CA THR A 273 11.63 -0.05 16.07
C THR A 273 10.76 0.59 14.98
N ALA A 274 9.86 1.48 15.41
CA ALA A 274 9.07 2.34 14.52
C ALA A 274 9.93 3.25 13.64
N ASP A 275 11.14 3.62 14.09
CA ASP A 275 12.05 4.47 13.32
C ASP A 275 12.45 3.83 11.99
N HIS A 276 12.73 2.51 11.97
CA HIS A 276 13.01 1.79 10.72
C HIS A 276 11.84 1.86 9.73
N MET A 277 10.60 1.71 10.22
CA MET A 277 9.40 1.84 9.40
C MET A 277 9.21 3.27 8.88
N ASN A 278 9.43 4.27 9.74
CA ASN A 278 9.33 5.68 9.38
C ASN A 278 10.38 6.08 8.32
N GLN A 279 11.63 5.62 8.47
CA GLN A 279 12.69 5.85 7.51
C GLN A 279 12.37 5.20 6.16
N LEU A 280 11.91 3.94 6.16
CA LEU A 280 11.53 3.26 4.92
C LEU A 280 10.35 3.95 4.22
N LEU A 281 9.34 4.37 4.98
CA LEU A 281 8.18 5.12 4.46
C LEU A 281 8.62 6.45 3.85
N LYS A 282 9.52 7.18 4.53
CA LYS A 282 10.12 8.41 4.01
C LYS A 282 10.81 8.18 2.66
N ASN A 283 11.59 7.12 2.56
CA ASN A 283 12.32 6.75 1.34
C ASN A 283 11.36 6.38 0.19
N VAL A 284 10.29 5.62 0.47
CA VAL A 284 9.26 5.30 -0.53
C VAL A 284 8.54 6.57 -1.02
N LEU A 285 8.13 7.46 -0.13
CA LEU A 285 7.42 8.69 -0.50
C LEU A 285 8.33 9.65 -1.29
N LYS A 286 9.62 9.77 -0.93
CA LYS A 286 10.63 10.48 -1.73
C LYS A 286 10.75 9.88 -3.14
N MET A 287 10.77 8.56 -3.25
CA MET A 287 10.86 7.86 -4.53
C MET A 287 9.64 8.10 -5.41
N ILE A 288 8.43 8.04 -4.83
CA ILE A 288 7.17 8.40 -5.51
C ILE A 288 7.26 9.85 -6.00
N LYS A 289 7.67 10.79 -5.13
CA LYS A 289 7.82 12.21 -5.47
C LYS A 289 8.77 12.44 -6.64
N LYS A 290 9.92 11.76 -6.67
CA LYS A 290 10.89 11.84 -7.78
C LYS A 290 10.30 11.36 -9.11
N ASN A 291 9.33 10.44 -9.10
CA ASN A 291 8.77 9.79 -10.29
C ASN A 291 7.37 10.27 -10.70
N ILE A 292 6.80 11.27 -10.01
CA ILE A 292 5.56 11.93 -10.45
C ILE A 292 5.78 12.50 -11.86
N GLY A 293 4.96 12.04 -12.81
CA GLY A 293 5.03 12.38 -14.21
C GLY A 293 5.96 11.54 -15.07
N ASN A 294 6.53 10.45 -14.53
CA ASN A 294 7.44 9.57 -15.28
C ASN A 294 6.69 8.38 -15.89
N ASP A 295 6.56 8.32 -17.21
CA ASP A 295 5.88 7.22 -17.93
C ASP A 295 6.55 5.86 -17.75
N ASN A 296 7.87 5.85 -17.51
CA ASN A 296 8.65 4.63 -17.34
C ASN A 296 8.47 3.98 -15.96
N ALA A 297 7.82 4.66 -15.00
CA ALA A 297 7.64 4.19 -13.64
C ALA A 297 6.39 3.30 -13.45
N GLN A 298 6.27 2.23 -14.24
CA GLN A 298 5.11 1.32 -14.20
C GLN A 298 4.91 0.64 -12.83
N TRP A 299 5.99 0.50 -12.05
CA TRP A 299 5.97 -0.05 -10.69
C TRP A 299 5.11 0.77 -9.71
N MET A 300 4.85 2.05 -9.99
CA MET A 300 4.03 2.93 -9.13
C MET A 300 2.59 2.43 -8.95
N THR A 301 2.09 1.61 -9.87
CA THR A 301 0.77 0.94 -9.75
C THR A 301 0.69 -0.03 -8.56
N ARG A 302 1.84 -0.57 -8.11
CA ARG A 302 1.90 -1.62 -7.08
C ARG A 302 2.43 -1.14 -5.74
N ILE A 303 3.21 -0.04 -5.71
CA ILE A 303 3.98 0.35 -4.52
C ILE A 303 3.13 0.56 -3.26
N ALA A 304 1.94 1.10 -3.43
CA ALA A 304 1.01 1.32 -2.33
C ALA A 304 0.57 0.01 -1.66
N ALA A 305 0.42 -1.09 -2.43
CA ALA A 305 -0.15 -2.33 -1.92
C ALA A 305 0.66 -2.94 -0.77
N TYR A 306 1.99 -2.86 -0.83
CA TYR A 306 2.88 -3.34 0.23
C TYR A 306 3.30 -2.22 1.20
N THR A 307 3.53 -0.98 0.73
CA THR A 307 4.00 0.12 1.60
C THR A 307 2.97 0.50 2.66
N GLN A 308 1.68 0.28 2.42
CA GLN A 308 0.66 0.51 3.44
C GLN A 308 0.84 -0.29 4.73
N GLN A 309 1.64 -1.36 4.73
CA GLN A 309 1.82 -2.23 5.88
C GLN A 309 2.72 -1.59 6.96
N ILE A 310 3.61 -0.67 6.59
CA ILE A 310 4.53 0.02 7.53
C ILE A 310 3.92 1.29 8.14
N ILE A 311 2.72 1.70 7.69
CA ILE A 311 1.98 2.85 8.23
C ILE A 311 1.15 2.37 9.43
N ILE A 312 1.81 2.24 10.59
CA ILE A 312 1.19 1.79 11.85
C ILE A 312 1.48 2.79 12.97
N ASN A 313 2.76 3.08 13.20
CA ASN A 313 3.23 4.04 14.20
C ASN A 313 4.06 5.13 13.51
N SER A 314 3.39 5.89 12.64
CA SER A 314 4.05 6.88 11.79
C SER A 314 4.32 8.18 12.52
N SER A 315 5.56 8.67 12.46
CA SER A 315 5.98 9.94 13.06
C SER A 315 5.26 11.14 12.42
N GLU A 316 4.94 12.13 13.23
CA GLU A 316 4.33 13.40 12.81
C GLU A 316 5.23 14.21 11.87
N GLU A 317 6.55 14.07 12.00
CA GLU A 317 7.55 14.78 11.18
C GLU A 317 7.41 14.46 9.69
N LEU A 318 6.86 13.28 9.36
CA LEU A 318 6.61 12.86 7.99
C LEU A 318 5.63 13.79 7.25
N LEU A 319 4.78 14.52 7.99
CA LEU A 319 3.86 15.49 7.40
C LEU A 319 4.64 16.58 6.64
N LYS A 320 5.63 17.18 7.30
CA LYS A 320 6.45 18.26 6.72
C LYS A 320 7.37 17.75 5.61
N ASP A 321 7.99 16.60 5.83
CA ASP A 321 8.79 15.90 4.82
C ASP A 321 8.64 14.38 5.02
N PRO A 322 8.03 13.64 4.06
CA PRO A 322 7.82 14.00 2.66
C PRO A 322 6.37 14.20 2.19
N PHE A 323 5.35 14.04 3.06
CA PHE A 323 3.93 14.03 2.64
C PHE A 323 3.50 15.34 1.98
N LEU A 324 3.73 16.49 2.63
CA LEU A 324 3.29 17.79 2.14
C LEU A 324 3.98 18.18 0.81
N PRO A 325 5.32 18.08 0.67
CA PRO A 325 5.98 18.35 -0.61
C PRO A 325 5.56 17.43 -1.76
N LEU A 326 5.14 16.19 -1.45
CA LEU A 326 4.59 15.27 -2.44
C LEU A 326 3.17 15.70 -2.85
N ALA A 327 2.31 16.05 -1.89
CA ALA A 327 0.96 16.56 -2.16
C ALA A 327 0.99 17.84 -3.02
N GLU A 328 1.88 18.79 -2.68
CA GLU A 328 2.09 20.01 -3.45
C GLU A 328 2.51 19.71 -4.90
N ARG A 329 3.44 18.75 -5.11
CA ARG A 329 3.89 18.35 -6.45
C ARG A 329 2.77 17.76 -7.28
N VAL A 330 1.94 16.89 -6.69
CA VAL A 330 0.77 16.32 -7.36
C VAL A 330 -0.23 17.43 -7.71
N ARG A 331 -0.54 18.32 -6.76
CA ARG A 331 -1.46 19.45 -6.96
C ARG A 331 -1.02 20.37 -8.09
N LYS A 332 0.26 20.78 -8.11
CA LYS A 332 0.81 21.60 -9.20
C LYS A 332 0.72 20.90 -10.56
N ARG A 333 0.93 19.58 -10.61
CA ARG A 333 0.76 18.81 -11.86
C ARG A 333 -0.71 18.77 -12.30
N THR A 334 -1.63 18.54 -11.38
CA THR A 334 -3.08 18.56 -11.64
C THR A 334 -3.53 19.91 -12.21
N ASP A 335 -3.09 21.01 -11.60
CA ASP A 335 -3.41 22.37 -12.02
C ASP A 335 -2.90 22.69 -13.44
N ASN A 336 -1.62 22.40 -13.69
CA ASN A 336 -1.02 22.56 -15.02
C ASN A 336 -1.76 21.75 -16.10
N LEU A 337 -2.17 20.52 -15.77
CA LEU A 337 -2.88 19.66 -16.71
C LEU A 337 -4.31 20.17 -16.99
N PHE A 338 -4.98 20.66 -15.97
CA PHE A 338 -6.30 21.27 -16.12
C PHE A 338 -6.25 22.54 -16.98
N HIS A 339 -5.23 23.39 -16.80
CA HIS A 339 -5.02 24.55 -17.67
C HIS A 339 -4.77 24.17 -19.14
N LYS A 340 -4.04 23.07 -19.41
CA LYS A 340 -3.90 22.53 -20.77
C LYS A 340 -5.25 22.09 -21.33
N GLU A 341 -6.05 21.35 -20.55
CA GLU A 341 -7.41 20.92 -20.93
C GLU A 341 -8.30 22.13 -21.30
N GLU A 342 -8.35 23.16 -20.44
CA GLU A 342 -9.15 24.36 -20.69
C GLU A 342 -8.70 25.15 -21.91
N SER A 343 -7.38 25.23 -22.14
CA SER A 343 -6.83 25.89 -23.33
C SER A 343 -7.31 25.21 -24.61
N LEU A 344 -7.29 23.87 -24.64
CA LEU A 344 -7.76 23.09 -25.79
C LEU A 344 -9.26 23.21 -26.05
N ARG A 345 -10.07 23.40 -25.01
CA ARG A 345 -11.49 23.73 -25.14
C ARG A 345 -11.72 25.04 -25.91
N GLY A 346 -10.79 25.99 -25.86
CA GLY A 346 -10.83 27.22 -26.67
C GLY A 346 -10.55 26.98 -28.16
N PHE A 347 -9.72 25.99 -28.49
CA PHE A 347 -9.30 25.65 -29.86
C PHE A 347 -10.18 24.61 -30.56
N LEU A 348 -10.95 23.81 -29.82
CA LEU A 348 -11.86 22.77 -30.34
C LEU A 348 -12.98 23.27 -31.28
N LYS A 349 -13.07 24.58 -31.55
CA LYS A 349 -13.95 25.13 -32.59
C LYS A 349 -13.45 24.90 -34.03
N SER A 350 -12.20 24.48 -34.25
CA SER A 350 -11.63 24.37 -35.61
C SER A 350 -11.51 22.95 -36.20
N ALA A 351 -11.88 21.88 -35.46
CA ALA A 351 -12.00 20.49 -35.95
C ALA A 351 -10.92 20.05 -36.98
N THR A 352 -9.64 20.22 -36.66
CA THR A 352 -8.50 19.74 -37.47
C THR A 352 -7.93 18.44 -36.90
N ASP A 353 -7.26 17.62 -37.73
CA ASP A 353 -6.60 16.39 -37.30
C ASP A 353 -5.58 16.62 -36.16
N ASP A 354 -4.90 17.78 -36.15
CA ASP A 354 -3.99 18.20 -35.07
C ASP A 354 -4.71 18.29 -33.72
N THR A 355 -6.00 18.63 -33.70
CA THR A 355 -6.80 18.73 -32.48
C THR A 355 -6.98 17.35 -31.83
N SER A 356 -7.13 16.30 -32.64
CA SER A 356 -7.32 14.93 -32.15
C SER A 356 -6.06 14.32 -31.52
N GLN A 357 -4.87 14.64 -32.07
CA GLN A 357 -3.60 14.17 -31.51
C GLN A 357 -3.31 14.81 -30.16
N VAL A 358 -3.57 16.12 -30.03
CA VAL A 358 -3.37 16.83 -28.77
C VAL A 358 -4.38 16.35 -27.71
N GLU A 359 -5.62 16.05 -28.11
CA GLU A 359 -6.61 15.43 -27.21
C GLU A 359 -6.13 14.08 -26.67
N ALA A 360 -5.57 13.21 -27.53
CA ALA A 360 -5.00 11.94 -27.10
C ALA A 360 -3.85 12.12 -26.08
N GLN A 361 -2.97 13.10 -26.32
CA GLN A 361 -1.87 13.40 -25.39
C GLN A 361 -2.39 13.89 -24.02
N ILE A 362 -3.42 14.73 -23.98
CA ILE A 362 -4.04 15.13 -22.70
C ILE A 362 -4.58 13.90 -21.97
N GLN A 363 -5.22 12.98 -22.70
CA GLN A 363 -5.78 11.77 -22.11
C GLN A 363 -4.69 10.89 -21.47
N GLU A 364 -3.55 10.72 -22.14
CA GLU A 364 -2.38 10.02 -21.60
C GLU A 364 -1.80 10.73 -20.36
N ASP A 365 -1.67 12.06 -20.40
CA ASP A 365 -1.21 12.87 -19.27
C ASP A 365 -2.14 12.70 -18.04
N TRP A 366 -3.46 12.63 -18.24
CA TRP A 366 -4.45 12.35 -17.19
C TRP A 366 -4.34 10.93 -16.64
N GLN A 367 -4.18 9.93 -17.51
CA GLN A 367 -3.95 8.55 -17.09
C GLN A 367 -2.70 8.45 -16.20
N LEU A 368 -1.63 9.15 -16.56
CA LEU A 368 -0.40 9.18 -15.78
C LEU A 368 -0.60 9.86 -14.41
N LEU A 369 -1.31 10.98 -14.37
CA LEU A 369 -1.64 11.66 -13.13
C LEU A 369 -2.50 10.78 -12.19
N VAL A 370 -3.47 10.05 -12.73
CA VAL A 370 -4.28 9.10 -11.95
C VAL A 370 -3.39 8.03 -11.33
N ARG A 371 -2.47 7.43 -12.11
CA ARG A 371 -1.50 6.44 -11.58
C ARG A 371 -0.69 7.03 -10.42
N ASP A 372 -0.17 8.24 -10.61
CA ASP A 372 0.63 8.95 -9.61
C ASP A 372 -0.17 9.17 -8.32
N ILE A 373 -1.42 9.61 -8.43
CA ILE A 373 -2.31 9.77 -7.28
C ILE A 373 -2.59 8.42 -6.61
N TYR A 374 -2.83 7.37 -7.38
CA TYR A 374 -3.08 6.01 -6.85
C TYR A 374 -1.84 5.38 -6.20
N SER A 375 -0.64 5.85 -6.50
CA SER A 375 0.58 5.46 -5.77
C SER A 375 0.69 6.17 -4.41
N PHE A 376 0.11 7.36 -4.27
CA PHE A 376 0.27 8.25 -3.11
C PHE A 376 -0.93 8.22 -2.15
N TYR A 377 -2.15 8.43 -2.64
CA TYR A 377 -3.35 8.59 -1.82
C TYR A 377 -3.64 7.41 -0.89
N PRO A 378 -3.41 6.14 -1.27
CA PRO A 378 -3.60 5.05 -0.33
C PRO A 378 -2.65 5.11 0.88
N LEU A 379 -1.46 5.72 0.74
CA LEU A 379 -0.53 5.96 1.85
C LEU A 379 -0.98 7.17 2.66
N LEU A 380 -1.37 8.25 1.99
CA LEU A 380 -1.88 9.47 2.61
C LEU A 380 -3.11 9.19 3.48
N ILE A 381 -4.09 8.44 2.97
CA ILE A 381 -5.31 8.08 3.70
C ILE A 381 -4.98 7.39 5.02
N LYS A 382 -4.08 6.39 4.99
CA LYS A 382 -3.68 5.68 6.22
C LYS A 382 -2.93 6.58 7.19
N TYR A 383 -2.07 7.46 6.70
CA TYR A 383 -1.36 8.41 7.53
C TYR A 383 -2.30 9.42 8.20
N VAL A 384 -3.25 9.99 7.45
CA VAL A 384 -4.28 10.90 7.97
C VAL A 384 -5.12 10.19 9.03
N ASP A 385 -5.49 8.92 8.82
CA ASP A 385 -6.28 8.16 9.79
C ASP A 385 -5.59 8.04 11.16
N LEU A 386 -4.27 7.88 11.17
CA LEU A 386 -3.46 7.83 12.39
C LEU A 386 -3.36 9.22 13.05
N GLN A 387 -3.14 10.27 12.25
CA GLN A 387 -2.77 11.59 12.74
C GLN A 387 -3.94 12.56 12.98
N ARG A 388 -5.11 12.28 12.41
CA ARG A 388 -6.28 13.18 12.44
C ARG A 388 -6.68 13.62 13.84
N ASN A 389 -6.69 12.72 14.82
CA ASN A 389 -7.08 13.07 16.20
C ASN A 389 -6.08 14.04 16.84
N HIS A 390 -4.79 13.90 16.51
CA HIS A 390 -3.74 14.80 16.97
C HIS A 390 -3.88 16.18 16.30
N TRP A 391 -4.07 16.21 14.98
CA TRP A 391 -4.24 17.45 14.22
C TRP A 391 -5.45 18.28 14.67
N LEU A 392 -6.58 17.63 14.97
CA LEU A 392 -7.79 18.30 15.46
C LEU A 392 -7.64 18.88 16.88
N LYS A 393 -6.71 18.35 17.69
CA LYS A 393 -6.47 18.85 19.05
C LYS A 393 -5.46 19.98 19.08
N ASN A 394 -4.44 19.91 18.23
CA ASN A 394 -3.26 20.77 18.30
C ASN A 394 -3.17 21.81 17.18
N ASN A 395 -4.16 21.88 16.28
CA ASN A 395 -4.25 22.88 15.20
C ASN A 395 -2.95 22.99 14.39
N ILE A 396 -2.53 21.88 13.80
CA ILE A 396 -1.28 21.79 13.05
C ILE A 396 -1.42 22.48 11.67
N PRO A 397 -0.69 23.57 11.38
CA PRO A 397 -0.87 24.35 10.15
C PRO A 397 -0.51 23.56 8.88
N GLU A 398 0.47 22.66 8.94
CA GLU A 398 0.84 21.83 7.78
C GLU A 398 -0.28 20.83 7.40
N ALA A 399 -1.15 20.45 8.35
CA ALA A 399 -2.29 19.59 8.06
C ALA A 399 -3.39 20.36 7.30
N GLU A 400 -3.51 21.67 7.56
CA GLU A 400 -4.41 22.57 6.84
C GLU A 400 -3.93 22.76 5.40
N GLU A 401 -2.63 22.97 5.21
CA GLU A 401 -2.03 23.08 3.88
C GLU A 401 -2.21 21.79 3.06
N LEU A 402 -2.04 20.63 3.71
CA LEU A 402 -2.34 19.34 3.11
C LEU A 402 -3.81 19.22 2.69
N TYR A 403 -4.76 19.64 3.54
CA TYR A 403 -6.19 19.68 3.19
C TYR A 403 -6.41 20.57 1.96
N ASN A 404 -5.83 21.76 1.91
CA ASN A 404 -5.97 22.69 0.79
C ASN A 404 -5.53 22.04 -0.52
N HIS A 405 -4.34 21.43 -0.55
CA HIS A 405 -3.84 20.71 -1.73
C HIS A 405 -4.81 19.61 -2.21
N VAL A 406 -5.31 18.77 -1.31
CA VAL A 406 -6.24 17.68 -1.66
C VAL A 406 -7.59 18.22 -2.11
N SER A 407 -8.09 19.29 -1.47
CA SER A 407 -9.38 19.90 -1.81
C SER A 407 -9.38 20.53 -3.21
N GLU A 408 -8.27 21.13 -3.62
CA GLU A 408 -8.12 21.69 -4.96
C GLU A 408 -8.05 20.61 -6.04
N ILE A 409 -7.28 19.53 -5.79
CA ILE A 409 -7.25 18.37 -6.69
C ILE A 409 -8.66 17.79 -6.86
N PHE A 410 -9.42 17.66 -5.76
CA PHE A 410 -10.81 17.20 -5.80
C PHE A 410 -11.72 18.14 -6.60
N ASN A 411 -11.58 19.45 -6.41
CA ASN A 411 -12.35 20.44 -7.17
C ASN A 411 -12.07 20.34 -8.67
N ILE A 412 -10.81 20.18 -9.07
CA ILE A 412 -10.43 19.95 -10.48
C ILE A 412 -11.02 18.62 -10.98
N TRP A 413 -10.92 17.54 -10.21
CA TRP A 413 -11.51 16.24 -10.54
C TRP A 413 -13.02 16.32 -10.79
N SER A 414 -13.75 17.10 -10.00
CA SER A 414 -15.20 17.30 -10.17
C SER A 414 -15.58 18.12 -11.41
N LYS A 415 -14.66 18.93 -11.94
CA LYS A 415 -14.90 19.86 -13.06
C LYS A 415 -14.36 19.36 -14.41
N SER A 416 -13.25 18.63 -14.39
CA SER A 416 -12.58 18.10 -15.59
C SER A 416 -13.45 17.10 -16.33
N GLN A 417 -13.38 17.11 -17.66
CA GLN A 417 -14.08 16.15 -18.51
C GLN A 417 -13.36 14.79 -18.59
N TYR A 418 -12.03 14.80 -18.42
CA TYR A 418 -11.20 13.61 -18.57
C TYR A 418 -10.91 12.94 -17.23
N PHE A 419 -10.67 13.71 -16.17
CA PHE A 419 -10.08 13.18 -14.94
C PHE A 419 -10.92 12.06 -14.29
N LEU A 420 -12.23 12.29 -14.07
CA LEU A 420 -13.12 11.26 -13.54
C LEU A 420 -13.16 10.00 -14.43
N LYS A 421 -13.14 10.18 -15.75
CA LYS A 421 -13.19 9.08 -16.71
C LYS A 421 -11.91 8.25 -16.66
N GLU A 422 -10.74 8.90 -16.65
CA GLU A 422 -9.46 8.22 -16.59
C GLU A 422 -9.22 7.53 -15.23
N GLU A 423 -9.77 8.07 -14.14
CA GLU A 423 -9.79 7.36 -12.86
C GLU A 423 -10.53 6.01 -12.98
N GLN A 424 -11.73 6.02 -13.55
CA GLN A 424 -12.52 4.79 -13.73
C GLN A 424 -11.85 3.80 -14.68
N ASN A 425 -11.23 4.30 -15.76
CA ASN A 425 -10.44 3.47 -16.67
C ASN A 425 -9.28 2.81 -15.93
N PHE A 426 -8.55 3.57 -15.11
CA PHE A 426 -7.41 3.07 -14.34
C PHE A 426 -7.81 2.00 -13.32
N ILE A 427 -8.90 2.22 -12.56
CA ILE A 427 -9.45 1.25 -11.61
C ILE A 427 -9.82 -0.04 -12.35
N SER A 428 -10.51 0.07 -13.49
CA SER A 428 -10.96 -1.09 -14.26
C SER A 428 -9.82 -1.84 -14.93
N ALA A 429 -8.80 -1.15 -15.44
CA ALA A 429 -7.67 -1.76 -16.12
C ALA A 429 -6.75 -2.54 -15.17
N ASN A 430 -6.62 -2.05 -13.92
CA ASN A 430 -5.75 -2.65 -12.91
C ASN A 430 -6.51 -3.53 -11.89
N GLU A 431 -7.82 -3.74 -12.10
CA GLU A 431 -8.68 -4.52 -11.21
C GLU A 431 -8.58 -4.09 -9.73
N ILE A 432 -8.51 -2.77 -9.49
CA ILE A 432 -8.24 -2.22 -8.15
C ILE A 432 -9.49 -2.32 -7.27
N ASP A 433 -9.32 -2.93 -6.09
CA ASP A 433 -10.29 -2.83 -5.01
C ASP A 433 -9.98 -1.61 -4.13
N ASN A 434 -10.70 -0.51 -4.35
CA ASN A 434 -10.55 0.72 -3.57
C ASN A 434 -10.85 0.48 -2.07
N MET A 435 -11.76 -0.44 -1.73
CA MET A 435 -12.05 -0.76 -0.33
C MET A 435 -10.87 -1.45 0.32
N ALA A 436 -10.19 -2.35 -0.39
CA ALA A 436 -8.95 -2.92 0.09
C ALA A 436 -7.96 -1.80 0.42
N LEU A 437 -7.77 -0.81 -0.47
CA LEU A 437 -6.82 0.29 -0.28
C LEU A 437 -7.16 1.24 0.87
N ILE A 438 -8.44 1.42 1.20
CA ILE A 438 -8.89 2.37 2.24
C ILE A 438 -8.99 1.70 3.62
N MET A 439 -9.33 0.41 3.69
CA MET A 439 -9.59 -0.26 4.96
C MET A 439 -8.32 -0.47 5.81
N PRO A 440 -8.43 -0.43 7.15
CA PRO A 440 -7.31 -0.73 8.04
C PRO A 440 -6.73 -2.12 7.76
N THR A 441 -5.41 -2.24 7.73
CA THR A 441 -4.69 -3.49 7.41
C THR A 441 -5.06 -4.64 8.37
N ALA A 442 -5.38 -4.32 9.63
CA ALA A 442 -5.84 -5.29 10.63
C ALA A 442 -7.14 -6.02 10.22
N THR A 443 -8.06 -5.31 9.55
CA THR A 443 -9.31 -5.89 9.03
C THR A 443 -9.12 -6.73 7.76
N ARG A 444 -8.07 -6.47 6.95
CA ARG A 444 -7.76 -7.29 5.76
C ARG A 444 -7.42 -8.73 6.14
N ARG A 445 -6.71 -8.97 7.26
CA ARG A 445 -6.37 -10.33 7.73
C ARG A 445 -7.63 -11.19 7.97
N THR A 446 -8.75 -10.56 8.28
CA THR A 446 -10.02 -11.25 8.59
C THR A 446 -10.94 -11.37 7.38
N GLN A 447 -10.90 -10.46 6.40
CA GLN A 447 -11.84 -10.48 5.26
C GLN A 447 -11.47 -11.44 4.12
N VAL A 448 -10.21 -11.87 4.00
CA VAL A 448 -9.87 -12.98 3.07
C VAL A 448 -10.58 -14.29 3.46
N ILE A 449 -11.13 -14.36 4.68
CA ILE A 449 -11.84 -15.50 5.26
C ILE A 449 -13.34 -15.50 4.87
N SER A 450 -13.92 -14.35 4.50
CA SER A 450 -15.38 -14.21 4.35
C SER A 450 -15.94 -14.50 2.95
N GLU A 451 -15.11 -14.71 1.92
CA GLU A 451 -15.61 -15.18 0.61
C GLU A 451 -16.00 -16.67 0.59
N GLY A 452 -15.88 -17.37 1.73
CA GLY A 452 -16.08 -18.82 1.86
C GLY A 452 -17.27 -19.30 2.69
N GLN A 453 -18.17 -18.45 3.20
CA GLN A 453 -19.33 -18.96 3.94
C GLN A 453 -20.44 -19.45 3.00
N GLN A 454 -20.42 -20.77 2.77
CA GLN A 454 -21.54 -21.53 2.22
C GLN A 454 -22.76 -21.38 3.14
N ASN A 455 -23.78 -20.65 2.68
CA ASN A 455 -25.14 -20.79 3.19
C ASN A 455 -25.62 -22.23 2.89
N THR A 456 -25.80 -22.99 3.95
CA THR A 456 -26.43 -24.31 3.94
C THR A 456 -27.92 -24.20 3.59
N GLY A 457 -28.33 -24.91 2.53
CA GLY A 457 -29.71 -25.39 2.35
C GLY A 457 -30.66 -24.52 1.53
N GLY A 458 -30.80 -24.81 0.23
CA GLY A 458 -31.92 -24.29 -0.57
C GLY A 458 -31.73 -24.36 -2.09
N LYS A 459 -32.34 -25.38 -2.72
CA LYS A 459 -32.59 -25.62 -4.16
C LYS A 459 -31.96 -24.65 -5.18
N ILE A 460 -30.99 -25.19 -5.91
CA ILE A 460 -30.29 -24.59 -7.05
C ILE A 460 -31.26 -24.32 -8.22
N LYS A 461 -31.57 -23.04 -8.46
CA LYS A 461 -31.82 -22.53 -9.82
C LYS A 461 -30.53 -21.89 -10.31
N LYS A 462 -29.85 -22.57 -11.25
CA LYS A 462 -28.67 -22.06 -11.97
C LYS A 462 -28.99 -20.71 -12.61
N LYS A 463 -28.63 -19.61 -11.95
CA LYS A 463 -28.60 -18.29 -12.58
C LYS A 463 -27.21 -18.13 -13.20
N LYS A 464 -27.16 -18.39 -14.51
CA LYS A 464 -26.07 -18.02 -15.41
C LYS A 464 -25.64 -16.59 -15.03
N LYS A 465 -24.36 -16.40 -14.68
CA LYS A 465 -23.77 -15.13 -14.24
C LYS A 465 -23.92 -14.14 -15.40
N ASN A 466 -25.03 -13.40 -15.41
CA ASN A 466 -25.31 -12.40 -16.43
C ASN A 466 -24.37 -11.22 -16.15
N ARG A 467 -23.36 -11.11 -17.02
CA ARG A 467 -22.35 -10.05 -17.12
C ARG A 467 -22.99 -8.77 -17.66
N ASP A 468 -24.10 -8.34 -17.06
CA ASP A 468 -24.86 -7.14 -17.43
C ASP A 468 -25.72 -6.65 -16.25
N LYS A 469 -25.10 -6.49 -15.08
CA LYS A 469 -25.64 -5.52 -14.11
C LYS A 469 -25.00 -4.19 -14.43
N LYS A 470 -25.79 -3.30 -15.02
CA LYS A 470 -25.52 -1.86 -15.14
C LYS A 470 -24.87 -1.40 -13.83
N ARG A 471 -23.56 -1.14 -13.88
CA ARG A 471 -22.78 -0.70 -12.72
C ARG A 471 -23.44 0.57 -12.17
N ASP A 472 -23.65 0.57 -10.88
CA ASP A 472 -24.30 1.66 -10.16
C ASP A 472 -23.30 2.82 -10.09
N LYS A 473 -23.38 3.73 -11.07
CA LYS A 473 -22.39 4.79 -11.30
C LYS A 473 -22.13 5.61 -10.03
N ASP A 474 -23.15 5.80 -9.20
CA ASP A 474 -23.06 6.56 -7.95
C ASP A 474 -22.23 5.82 -6.89
N LYS A 475 -22.26 4.50 -6.85
CA LYS A 475 -21.40 3.69 -5.95
C LYS A 475 -19.94 3.69 -6.39
N GLU A 476 -19.67 3.75 -7.70
CA GLU A 476 -18.31 3.83 -8.24
C GLU A 476 -17.67 5.19 -7.94
N VAL A 477 -18.44 6.27 -8.05
CA VAL A 477 -18.02 7.63 -7.65
C VAL A 477 -17.76 7.71 -6.15
N GLN A 478 -18.65 7.15 -5.31
CA GLN A 478 -18.45 7.12 -3.86
C GLN A 478 -17.23 6.30 -3.42
N ALA A 479 -16.79 5.34 -4.24
CA ALA A 479 -15.61 4.53 -3.99
C ALA A 479 -14.30 5.17 -4.49
N SER A 480 -14.34 6.33 -5.14
CA SER A 480 -13.15 7.04 -5.63
C SER A 480 -12.16 7.36 -4.50
N LEU A 481 -10.85 7.23 -4.78
CA LEU A 481 -9.82 7.64 -3.83
C LEU A 481 -9.78 9.15 -3.63
N MET A 482 -10.20 9.96 -4.61
CA MET A 482 -10.31 11.41 -4.47
C MET A 482 -11.30 11.76 -3.36
N VAL A 483 -12.48 11.14 -3.43
CA VAL A 483 -13.55 11.30 -2.44
C VAL A 483 -13.11 10.77 -1.08
N ALA A 484 -12.50 9.59 -1.03
CA ALA A 484 -12.08 8.97 0.22
C ALA A 484 -11.02 9.78 0.97
N CYS A 485 -9.99 10.25 0.25
CA CYS A 485 -8.91 11.07 0.82
C CYS A 485 -9.45 12.40 1.37
N LEU A 486 -10.25 13.10 0.57
CA LEU A 486 -10.87 14.36 0.98
C LEU A 486 -11.78 14.18 2.20
N LYS A 487 -12.64 13.15 2.22
CA LYS A 487 -13.53 12.88 3.37
C LYS A 487 -12.77 12.66 4.68
N ARG A 488 -11.59 12.04 4.65
CA ARG A 488 -10.75 11.85 5.85
C ARG A 488 -10.11 13.14 6.35
N LEU A 489 -9.75 14.04 5.43
CA LEU A 489 -9.21 15.36 5.74
C LEU A 489 -10.28 16.43 6.05
N LEU A 490 -11.54 16.19 5.69
CA LEU A 490 -12.62 17.16 5.85
C LEU A 490 -12.78 17.70 7.29
N PRO A 491 -12.64 16.89 8.37
CA PRO A 491 -12.67 17.43 9.74
C PRO A 491 -11.56 18.47 9.99
N VAL A 492 -10.37 18.28 9.40
CA VAL A 492 -9.25 19.23 9.52
C VAL A 492 -9.61 20.53 8.81
N GLY A 493 -10.17 20.45 7.59
CA GLY A 493 -10.62 21.62 6.86
C GLY A 493 -11.78 22.38 7.53
N LEU A 494 -12.70 21.68 8.20
CA LEU A 494 -13.79 22.33 8.95
C LEU A 494 -13.29 23.01 10.23
N ASN A 495 -12.23 22.48 10.85
CA ASN A 495 -11.61 23.06 12.05
C ASN A 495 -10.97 24.44 11.79
N LEU A 496 -10.81 24.83 10.52
CA LEU A 496 -10.35 26.17 10.10
C LEU A 496 -11.38 27.28 10.36
N PHE A 497 -12.65 26.92 10.55
CA PHE A 497 -13.74 27.85 10.64
C PHE A 497 -14.27 27.91 12.07
N ALA A 498 -14.54 29.12 12.57
CA ALA A 498 -15.29 29.29 13.80
C ALA A 498 -16.74 28.78 13.63
N GLY A 499 -17.46 28.51 14.72
CA GLY A 499 -18.80 27.92 14.63
C GLY A 499 -19.80 28.70 13.75
N ARG A 500 -19.76 30.04 13.80
CA ARG A 500 -20.57 30.92 12.92
C ARG A 500 -20.19 30.76 11.44
N GLU A 501 -18.91 30.61 11.15
CA GLU A 501 -18.41 30.43 9.77
C GLU A 501 -18.75 29.03 9.25
N GLN A 502 -18.70 28.00 10.10
CA GLN A 502 -19.13 26.65 9.74
C GLN A 502 -20.62 26.60 9.39
N GLU A 503 -21.48 27.31 10.12
CA GLU A 503 -22.90 27.47 9.77
C GLU A 503 -23.05 28.18 8.41
N LEU A 504 -22.30 29.26 8.19
CA LEU A 504 -22.33 30.00 6.93
C LEU A 504 -21.88 29.13 5.73
N VAL A 505 -20.87 28.28 5.91
CA VAL A 505 -20.44 27.27 4.94
C VAL A 505 -21.62 26.35 4.54
N GLN A 506 -22.41 25.88 5.52
CA GLN A 506 -23.59 25.04 5.22
C GLN A 506 -24.66 25.83 4.44
N HIS A 507 -24.92 27.08 4.80
CA HIS A 507 -25.86 27.93 4.06
C HIS A 507 -25.41 28.18 2.61
N CYS A 508 -24.12 28.43 2.39
CA CYS A 508 -23.55 28.55 1.05
C CYS A 508 -23.69 27.24 0.25
N LYS A 509 -23.44 26.09 0.88
CA LYS A 509 -23.64 24.76 0.27
C LYS A 509 -25.10 24.54 -0.16
N ASP A 510 -26.06 24.87 0.70
CA ASP A 510 -27.50 24.74 0.38
C ASP A 510 -27.93 25.64 -0.79
N ARG A 511 -27.30 26.80 -0.96
CA ARG A 511 -27.51 27.67 -2.13
C ARG A 511 -26.94 27.07 -3.41
N TYR A 512 -25.79 26.41 -3.35
CA TYR A 512 -25.27 25.64 -4.49
C TYR A 512 -26.20 24.48 -4.88
N LEU A 513 -26.78 23.77 -3.90
CA LEU A 513 -27.80 22.73 -4.15
C LEU A 513 -29.05 23.30 -4.85
N LYS A 514 -29.40 24.55 -4.55
CA LYS A 514 -30.46 25.30 -5.25
C LYS A 514 -30.03 25.88 -6.60
N LYS A 515 -28.83 25.55 -7.09
CA LYS A 515 -28.25 25.99 -8.37
C LYS A 515 -28.13 27.52 -8.51
N MET A 516 -27.87 28.23 -7.41
CA MET A 516 -27.53 29.66 -7.47
C MET A 516 -26.18 29.88 -8.17
N GLN A 517 -26.00 31.04 -8.81
CA GLN A 517 -24.73 31.37 -9.44
C GLN A 517 -23.66 31.67 -8.38
N GLU A 518 -22.39 31.42 -8.72
CA GLU A 518 -21.28 31.59 -7.78
C GLU A 518 -21.18 33.01 -7.23
N TYR A 519 -21.37 34.02 -8.09
CA TYR A 519 -21.37 35.43 -7.70
C TYR A 519 -22.40 35.74 -6.58
N ASP A 520 -23.61 35.20 -6.69
CA ASP A 520 -24.68 35.41 -5.71
C ASP A 520 -24.34 34.76 -4.36
N VAL A 521 -23.64 33.62 -4.37
CA VAL A 521 -23.22 32.91 -3.16
C VAL A 521 -22.09 33.65 -2.45
N VAL A 522 -21.15 34.22 -3.20
CA VAL A 522 -20.06 35.07 -2.68
C VAL A 522 -20.64 36.34 -2.04
N GLU A 523 -21.57 37.01 -2.73
CA GLU A 523 -22.23 38.21 -2.20
C GLU A 523 -23.03 37.91 -0.93
N PHE A 524 -23.72 36.76 -0.90
CA PHE A 524 -24.42 36.29 0.30
C PHE A 524 -23.46 36.08 1.48
N ALA A 525 -22.34 35.38 1.28
CA ALA A 525 -21.34 35.14 2.33
C ALA A 525 -20.77 36.46 2.88
N ARG A 526 -20.42 37.39 1.98
CA ARG A 526 -19.92 38.74 2.34
C ARG A 526 -20.95 39.52 3.15
N THR A 527 -22.22 39.44 2.78
CA THR A 527 -23.31 40.11 3.50
C THR A 527 -23.50 39.52 4.90
N GLN A 528 -23.45 38.18 5.03
CA GLN A 528 -23.67 37.51 6.32
C GLN A 528 -22.52 37.70 7.31
N LEU A 529 -21.27 37.85 6.84
CA LEU A 529 -20.12 38.15 7.70
C LEU A 529 -20.12 39.60 8.21
N THR A 530 -20.67 40.54 7.44
CA THR A 530 -20.69 41.97 7.79
C THR A 530 -21.92 42.38 8.62
N LEU A 531 -22.95 41.54 8.69
CA LEU A 531 -24.12 41.77 9.54
C LEU A 531 -23.76 41.63 11.05
N PRO A 532 -24.18 42.57 11.91
CA PRO A 532 -24.03 42.47 13.36
C PRO A 532 -24.81 41.24 13.91
N ASP A 533 -24.25 40.56 14.92
CA ASP A 533 -24.90 39.41 15.58
C ASP A 533 -26.31 39.81 16.08
N LYS A 534 -27.35 39.32 15.39
CA LYS A 534 -28.71 39.33 15.90
C LYS A 534 -28.99 37.97 16.51
N LEU A 535 -28.70 37.84 17.80
CA LEU A 535 -29.23 36.72 18.60
C LEU A 535 -30.72 36.97 18.77
N ASP A 536 -31.55 36.22 18.05
CA ASP A 536 -33.00 36.21 18.27
C ASP A 536 -33.30 35.41 19.55
N PRO A 537 -33.80 36.04 20.63
CA PRO A 537 -34.10 35.35 21.89
C PRO A 537 -35.23 34.31 21.76
N ALA A 538 -35.98 34.33 20.65
CA ALA A 538 -37.07 33.39 20.39
C ALA A 538 -36.63 32.13 19.60
N ASP A 539 -35.36 32.07 19.16
CA ASP A 539 -34.82 30.92 18.43
C ASP A 539 -34.51 29.74 19.38
N GLU A 540 -35.07 28.56 19.10
CA GLU A 540 -34.82 27.32 19.84
C GLU A 540 -33.34 26.90 19.81
N MET A 541 -32.57 27.36 18.81
CA MET A 541 -31.12 27.13 18.67
C MET A 541 -30.26 28.32 19.11
N SER A 542 -30.85 29.32 19.77
CA SER A 542 -30.12 30.51 20.30
C SER A 542 -28.95 30.15 21.22
N TRP A 543 -29.02 29.03 21.96
CA TRP A 543 -27.92 28.53 22.78
C TRP A 543 -26.74 28.01 21.94
N GLN A 544 -26.97 27.48 20.74
CA GLN A 544 -25.92 27.06 19.80
C GLN A 544 -25.22 28.28 19.21
N HIS A 545 -25.98 29.27 18.75
CA HIS A 545 -25.42 30.54 18.26
C HIS A 545 -24.59 31.26 19.34
N TYR A 546 -25.04 31.24 20.61
CA TYR A 546 -24.27 31.76 21.74
C TYR A 546 -22.99 30.94 22.00
N LEU A 547 -23.06 29.60 21.94
CA LEU A 547 -21.91 28.72 22.13
C LEU A 547 -20.85 28.91 21.03
N TYR A 548 -21.27 28.99 19.77
CA TYR A 548 -20.39 29.20 18.62
C TYR A 548 -19.78 30.60 18.58
N SER A 549 -20.52 31.63 19.02
CA SER A 549 -19.99 32.97 19.27
C SER A 549 -18.92 32.99 20.38
N LYS A 550 -19.05 32.12 21.40
CA LYS A 550 -18.05 31.97 22.47
C LYS A 550 -16.84 31.13 22.09
N LEU A 551 -17.03 30.08 21.29
CA LEU A 551 -15.96 29.19 20.82
C LEU A 551 -15.04 29.88 19.81
N GLY A 552 -15.58 30.73 18.92
CA GLY A 552 -14.79 31.52 17.97
C GLY A 552 -13.94 32.62 18.61
N LYS A 553 -14.17 32.96 19.88
CA LYS A 553 -13.36 33.95 20.64
C LYS A 553 -12.12 33.35 21.32
N LYS A 554 -11.83 32.07 21.10
CA LYS A 554 -10.68 31.37 21.67
C LYS A 554 -9.46 31.37 20.73
N GLU A 555 -9.28 32.41 19.93
CA GLU A 555 -7.97 32.71 19.34
C GLU A 555 -7.08 33.36 20.41
N VAL A 556 -6.10 32.58 20.89
CA VAL A 556 -4.84 33.00 21.53
C VAL A 556 -4.95 33.77 22.86
N GLU A 557 -5.24 33.04 23.94
CA GLU A 557 -4.59 33.29 25.24
C GLU A 557 -3.56 32.17 25.47
N SER A 558 -2.45 32.22 24.75
CA SER A 558 -1.21 31.55 25.13
C SER A 558 -0.10 32.60 25.10
N ASP A 559 0.36 32.97 26.29
CA ASP A 559 1.23 34.12 26.61
C ASP A 559 2.68 34.05 26.06
N GLU A 560 2.95 33.36 24.95
CA GLU A 560 4.30 33.28 24.34
C GLU A 560 4.40 33.78 22.89
N ILE A 561 3.31 34.26 22.27
CA ILE A 561 3.34 34.75 20.87
C ILE A 561 3.53 36.29 20.77
N VAL A 562 3.55 37.01 21.89
CA VAL A 562 3.55 38.49 21.91
C VAL A 562 4.83 39.13 21.35
N GLU A 563 5.95 38.41 21.23
CA GLU A 563 7.20 39.01 20.71
C GLU A 563 7.52 38.76 19.24
N LYS A 564 6.88 37.80 18.55
CA LYS A 564 7.12 37.57 17.11
C LYS A 564 6.02 38.07 16.18
N ALA A 565 4.83 38.41 16.69
CA ALA A 565 3.73 38.96 15.89
C ALA A 565 3.88 40.44 15.50
N LYS A 566 4.91 41.17 16.00
CA LYS A 566 5.07 42.61 15.74
C LYS A 566 5.73 42.98 14.42
N VAL A 567 6.09 42.03 13.55
CA VAL A 567 6.85 42.34 12.32
C VAL A 567 6.12 41.96 11.02
N SER A 568 4.89 41.44 11.05
CA SER A 568 4.21 41.05 9.80
C SER A 568 2.67 41.04 9.82
N ASP A 569 2.01 42.01 10.46
CA ASP A 569 0.54 42.15 10.37
C ASP A 569 0.15 43.57 9.93
N ASP A 570 0.25 43.81 8.62
CA ASP A 570 -0.10 45.07 7.95
C ASP A 570 -1.10 44.81 6.79
N LYS A 571 -2.06 43.88 6.99
CA LYS A 571 -3.18 43.66 6.06
C LYS A 571 -4.42 44.42 6.52
N LYS A 572 -4.94 45.32 5.67
CA LYS A 572 -6.19 46.07 5.89
C LYS A 572 -7.38 45.14 6.23
N PRO A 573 -8.33 45.56 7.08
CA PRO A 573 -9.46 44.74 7.54
C PRO A 573 -10.40 44.28 6.41
N GLU A 574 -10.53 45.04 5.32
CA GLU A 574 -11.31 44.63 4.13
C GLU A 574 -10.74 43.37 3.46
N ASN A 575 -9.41 43.23 3.40
CA ASN A 575 -8.76 42.05 2.81
C ASN A 575 -8.96 40.80 3.69
N LYS A 576 -9.04 40.95 5.02
CA LYS A 576 -9.30 39.81 5.92
C LYS A 576 -10.71 39.25 5.74
N ILE A 577 -11.70 40.11 5.51
CA ILE A 577 -13.09 39.69 5.25
C ILE A 577 -13.19 38.99 3.89
N GLU A 578 -12.56 39.53 2.86
CA GLU A 578 -12.55 38.92 1.52
C GLU A 578 -11.86 37.55 1.52
N ASP A 579 -10.69 37.42 2.15
CA ASP A 579 -9.99 36.14 2.33
C ASP A 579 -10.90 35.11 3.06
N THR A 580 -11.70 35.54 4.03
CA THR A 580 -12.61 34.67 4.79
C THR A 580 -13.81 34.22 3.95
N VAL A 581 -14.39 35.14 3.17
CA VAL A 581 -15.47 34.82 2.22
C VAL A 581 -15.01 33.76 1.22
N ASP A 582 -13.81 33.94 0.65
CA ASP A 582 -13.27 33.01 -0.34
C ASP A 582 -13.07 31.60 0.25
N ARG A 583 -12.56 31.50 1.49
CA ARG A 583 -12.41 30.22 2.20
C ARG A 583 -13.77 29.56 2.46
N ILE A 584 -14.76 30.30 2.92
CA ILE A 584 -16.12 29.78 3.18
C ILE A 584 -16.74 29.25 1.89
N VAL A 585 -16.65 30.01 0.80
CA VAL A 585 -17.18 29.64 -0.51
C VAL A 585 -16.44 28.41 -1.07
N ALA A 586 -15.11 28.36 -0.93
CA ALA A 586 -14.32 27.20 -1.34
C ALA A 586 -14.72 25.93 -0.58
N MET A 587 -14.85 26.00 0.74
CA MET A 587 -15.33 24.86 1.55
C MET A 587 -16.77 24.46 1.19
N ALA A 588 -17.66 25.43 0.95
CA ALA A 588 -19.03 25.16 0.52
C ALA A 588 -19.09 24.43 -0.83
N LYS A 589 -18.21 24.78 -1.78
CA LYS A 589 -18.08 24.06 -3.06
C LYS A 589 -17.59 22.63 -2.87
N VAL A 590 -16.62 22.42 -1.99
CA VAL A 590 -16.11 21.07 -1.65
C VAL A 590 -17.24 20.22 -1.06
N LEU A 591 -17.99 20.75 -0.10
CA LEU A 591 -19.14 20.04 0.49
C LEU A 591 -20.26 19.78 -0.51
N PHE A 592 -20.53 20.73 -1.41
CA PHE A 592 -21.47 20.54 -2.51
C PHE A 592 -21.00 19.43 -3.46
N GLY A 593 -19.72 19.45 -3.86
CA GLY A 593 -19.12 18.43 -4.72
C GLY A 593 -19.08 17.03 -4.09
N LEU A 594 -18.97 16.93 -2.76
CA LEU A 594 -19.09 15.67 -2.02
C LEU A 594 -20.54 15.17 -1.88
N HIS A 595 -21.53 16.07 -2.01
CA HIS A 595 -22.95 15.74 -1.95
C HIS A 595 -23.48 15.21 -3.28
N MET A 596 -22.99 15.77 -4.38
CA MET A 596 -23.23 15.29 -5.75
C MET A 596 -22.53 13.96 -5.99
#